data_AF-A0A9D6SXU7-F1
#
_entry.id   AF-A0A9D6SXU7-F1
#
_cell.length_a   1.000
_cell.length_b   1.000
_cell.length_c   1.000
_cell.angle_alpha   90.00
_cell.angle_beta   90.00
_cell.angle_gamma   90.00
#
_symmetry.space_group_name_H-M   'P 1'
#
loop_
_entity.id
_entity.type
_entity.pdbx_description
1 polymer ?
#
loop_
_entity_poly.entity_id
_entity_poly.type
_entity_poly.pdbx_seq_one_letter_code
_entity_poly.pdbx_strand_id
1 'polypeptide(L)'
;MKKLTVMMAVAALLLSAGAAHAFQCPKLIKQGREAAAKMDANDAKVKGALAKLNEAEGLHKQAKHEDAVKVANQALETLGVAKK
;
A
#
# COMPACT_ATOMS: atom_id res chain seq x y z
N MET A 1 -24.08 27.42 -13.62
CA MET A 1 -24.84 26.16 -13.48
C MET A 1 -24.04 24.98 -14.05
N LYS A 2 -24.47 24.32 -15.15
CA LYS A 2 -23.93 23.05 -15.68
C LYS A 2 -22.39 22.86 -15.65
N LYS A 3 -21.61 23.87 -16.08
CA LYS A 3 -20.13 23.80 -16.09
C LYS A 3 -19.52 23.67 -14.68
N LEU A 4 -20.14 24.29 -13.66
CA LEU A 4 -19.67 24.27 -12.27
C LEU A 4 -19.90 22.90 -11.63
N THR A 5 -21.04 22.26 -11.94
CA THR A 5 -21.40 20.91 -11.49
C THR A 5 -20.40 19.85 -11.99
N VAL A 6 -19.96 19.97 -13.24
CA VAL A 6 -18.95 19.05 -13.83
C VAL A 6 -17.59 19.22 -13.15
N MET A 7 -17.15 20.44 -12.87
CA MET A 7 -15.86 20.67 -12.20
C MET A 7 -15.85 20.12 -10.76
N MET A 8 -16.96 20.25 -10.00
CA MET A 8 -17.06 19.64 -8.67
C MET A 8 -17.05 18.11 -8.72
N ALA A 9 -17.69 17.49 -9.72
CA ALA A 9 -17.70 16.04 -9.87
C ALA A 9 -16.29 15.46 -10.14
N VAL A 10 -15.50 16.11 -11.01
CA VAL A 10 -14.12 15.69 -11.30
C VAL A 10 -13.21 15.86 -10.08
N ALA A 11 -13.35 16.96 -9.34
CA ALA A 11 -12.59 17.18 -8.10
C ALA A 11 -12.91 16.10 -7.04
N ALA A 12 -14.19 15.72 -6.88
CA ALA A 12 -14.59 14.66 -5.96
C ALA A 12 -14.06 13.27 -6.36
N LEU A 13 -14.00 12.96 -7.66
CA LEU A 13 -13.41 11.73 -8.19
C LEU A 13 -11.91 11.62 -7.93
N LEU A 14 -11.16 12.71 -8.09
CA LEU A 14 -9.72 12.72 -7.80
C LEU A 14 -9.43 12.55 -6.29
N LEU A 15 -10.27 13.12 -5.43
CA LEU A 15 -10.13 12.99 -3.98
C LEU A 15 -10.45 11.57 -3.48
N SER A 16 -11.39 10.86 -4.12
CA SER A 16 -11.80 9.51 -3.71
C SER A 16 -10.74 8.43 -4.01
N ALA A 17 -9.97 8.58 -5.10
CA ALA A 17 -8.90 7.65 -5.46
C ALA A 17 -7.78 7.62 -4.40
N GLY A 18 -7.37 8.77 -3.88
CA GLY A 18 -6.38 8.87 -2.81
C GLY A 18 -6.87 8.28 -1.47
N ALA A 19 -8.14 8.52 -1.13
CA ALA A 19 -8.76 7.99 0.08
C ALA A 19 -8.80 6.44 0.08
N ALA A 20 -9.13 5.81 -1.05
CA ALA A 20 -9.12 4.35 -1.16
C ALA A 20 -7.73 3.74 -0.89
N HIS A 21 -6.67 4.34 -1.42
CA HIS A 21 -5.30 3.87 -1.20
C HIS A 21 -4.82 4.11 0.24
N ALA A 22 -5.25 5.20 0.88
CA ALA A 22 -4.90 5.51 2.27
C ALA A 22 -5.33 4.39 3.25
N PHE A 23 -6.51 3.78 3.06
CA PHE A 23 -6.96 2.61 3.85
C PHE A 23 -6.31 1.29 3.43
N GLN A 24 -5.82 1.17 2.19
CA GLN A 24 -5.14 -0.03 1.71
C GLN A 24 -3.70 -0.15 2.22
N CYS A 25 -2.94 0.95 2.36
CA CYS A 25 -1.54 0.88 2.81
C CYS A 25 -1.39 0.12 4.15
N PRO A 26 -2.11 0.47 5.24
CA PRO A 26 -1.95 -0.21 6.53
C PRO A 26 -2.36 -1.67 6.49
N LYS A 27 -3.40 -2.01 5.70
CA LYS A 27 -3.86 -3.40 5.50
C LYS A 27 -2.77 -4.25 4.84
N LEU A 28 -2.19 -3.78 3.73
CA LEU A 28 -1.16 -4.52 3.00
C LEU A 28 0.12 -4.66 3.82
N ILE A 29 0.54 -3.59 4.51
CA ILE A 29 1.72 -3.61 5.40
C ILE A 29 1.50 -4.63 6.53
N LYS A 30 0.35 -4.60 7.21
CA LYS A 30 0.01 -5.56 8.27
C LYS A 30 -0.01 -7.00 7.75
N GLN A 31 -0.68 -7.25 6.61
CA GLN A 31 -0.73 -8.57 5.98
C GLN A 31 0.66 -9.12 5.65
N GLY A 32 1.56 -8.26 5.15
CA GLY A 32 2.95 -8.65 4.86
C GLY A 32 3.74 -8.99 6.13
N ARG A 33 3.62 -8.18 7.19
CA ARG A 33 4.26 -8.45 8.48
C ARG A 33 3.72 -9.74 9.11
N GLU A 34 2.42 -10.00 9.06
CA GLU A 34 1.77 -11.21 9.58
C GLU A 34 2.13 -12.48 8.78
N ALA A 35 2.40 -12.36 7.48
CA ALA A 35 2.92 -13.45 6.68
C ALA A 35 4.41 -13.72 6.97
N ALA A 36 5.23 -12.68 7.02
CA ALA A 36 6.66 -12.79 7.36
C ALA A 36 6.89 -13.41 8.75
N ALA A 37 6.03 -13.09 9.74
CA ALA A 37 6.07 -13.66 11.08
C ALA A 37 5.79 -15.18 11.15
N LYS A 38 5.32 -15.80 10.06
CA LYS A 38 5.06 -17.25 9.93
C LYS A 38 6.11 -17.96 9.07
N MET A 39 7.18 -17.27 8.68
CA MET A 39 8.27 -17.76 7.84
C MET A 39 9.59 -17.74 8.61
N ASP A 40 10.65 -18.33 8.05
CA ASP A 40 11.98 -18.24 8.65
C ASP A 40 12.50 -16.79 8.60
N ALA A 41 12.69 -16.19 9.78
CA ALA A 41 13.23 -14.85 9.93
C ALA A 41 14.67 -14.70 9.40
N ASN A 42 15.40 -15.81 9.19
CA ASN A 42 16.74 -15.79 8.62
C ASN A 42 16.78 -15.74 7.09
N ASP A 43 15.71 -16.16 6.41
CA ASP A 43 15.59 -16.17 4.95
C ASP A 43 15.77 -14.74 4.38
N ALA A 44 16.67 -14.62 3.40
CA ALA A 44 16.95 -13.37 2.69
C ALA A 44 15.69 -12.79 2.01
N LYS A 45 14.78 -13.63 1.53
CA LYS A 45 13.47 -13.24 0.97
C LYS A 45 12.57 -12.61 2.02
N VAL A 46 12.55 -13.16 3.24
CA VAL A 46 11.75 -12.63 4.36
C VAL A 46 12.32 -11.30 4.84
N LYS A 47 13.65 -11.22 5.03
CA LYS A 47 14.35 -9.97 5.36
C LYS A 47 14.12 -8.89 4.30
N GLY A 48 14.22 -9.23 3.02
CA GLY A 48 13.98 -8.33 1.90
C GLY A 48 12.53 -7.85 1.77
N ALA A 49 11.55 -8.68 2.16
CA ALA A 49 10.15 -8.27 2.26
C ALA A 49 9.91 -7.32 3.44
N LEU A 50 10.47 -7.62 4.61
CA LEU A 50 10.37 -6.77 5.80
C LEU A 50 10.98 -5.38 5.57
N ALA A 51 12.09 -5.28 4.83
CA ALA A 51 12.66 -4.01 4.41
C ALA A 51 11.69 -3.19 3.54
N LYS A 52 11.06 -3.80 2.52
CA LYS A 52 10.04 -3.15 1.70
C LYS A 52 8.78 -2.75 2.50
N LEU A 53 8.37 -3.55 3.49
CA LEU A 53 7.23 -3.20 4.35
C LEU A 53 7.54 -1.97 5.22
N ASN A 54 8.78 -1.82 5.69
CA ASN A 54 9.23 -0.60 6.39
C ASN A 54 9.28 0.62 5.44
N GLU A 55 9.74 0.44 4.21
CA GLU A 55 9.74 1.48 3.16
C GLU A 55 8.31 1.94 2.83
N ALA A 56 7.38 1.01 2.60
CA ALA A 56 5.98 1.29 2.37
C ALA A 56 5.33 2.05 3.54
N GLU A 57 5.69 1.73 4.78
CA GLU A 57 5.23 2.48 5.95
C GLU A 57 5.80 3.91 5.98
N GLY A 58 7.07 4.09 5.59
CA GLY A 58 7.69 5.41 5.43
C GLY A 58 7.04 6.25 4.33
N LEU A 59 6.65 5.63 3.20
CA LEU A 59 5.91 6.26 2.11
C LEU A 59 4.48 6.64 2.53
N HIS A 60 3.79 5.77 3.28
CA HIS A 60 2.48 6.07 3.85
C HIS A 60 2.52 7.28 4.78
N LYS A 61 3.53 7.38 5.66
CA LYS A 61 3.75 8.55 6.54
C LYS A 61 4.06 9.85 5.78
N GLN A 62 4.54 9.76 4.53
CA GLN A 62 4.74 10.88 3.61
C GLN A 62 3.50 11.20 2.74
N ALA A 63 2.34 10.58 3.00
CA ALA A 63 1.14 10.62 2.16
C ALA A 63 1.32 10.12 0.71
N LYS A 64 2.43 9.43 0.40
CA LYS A 64 2.71 8.81 -0.91
C LYS A 64 2.01 7.46 -1.02
N HIS A 65 0.67 7.49 -1.02
CA HIS A 65 -0.15 6.28 -0.89
C HIS A 65 -0.03 5.32 -2.07
N GLU A 66 0.13 5.82 -3.30
CA GLU A 66 0.34 4.98 -4.49
C GLU A 66 1.67 4.21 -4.41
N ASP A 67 2.78 4.90 -4.10
CA ASP A 67 4.09 4.28 -3.89
C ASP A 67 4.05 3.28 -2.73
N ALA A 68 3.41 3.64 -1.61
CA ALA A 68 3.27 2.75 -0.45
C ALA A 68 2.50 1.46 -0.80
N VAL A 69 1.39 1.55 -1.54
CA VAL A 69 0.65 0.38 -2.03
C VAL A 69 1.50 -0.45 -2.99
N LYS A 70 2.25 0.18 -3.90
CA LYS A 70 3.14 -0.50 -4.85
C LYS A 70 4.23 -1.29 -4.14
N VAL A 71 4.97 -0.67 -3.23
CA VAL A 71 6.07 -1.30 -2.47
C VAL A 71 5.54 -2.39 -1.52
N ALA A 72 4.38 -2.18 -0.86
CA ALA A 72 3.76 -3.21 -0.04
C ALA A 72 3.32 -4.43 -0.86
N ASN A 73 2.79 -4.23 -2.07
CA ASN A 73 2.46 -5.33 -2.98
C ASN A 73 3.70 -6.11 -3.44
N GLN A 74 4.81 -5.44 -3.74
CA GLN A 74 6.07 -6.12 -4.05
C GLN A 74 6.60 -6.94 -2.87
N ALA A 75 6.36 -6.49 -1.63
CA ALA A 75 6.70 -7.24 -0.42
C ALA A 75 5.79 -8.45 -0.17
N LEU A 76 4.57 -8.46 -0.73
CA LEU A 76 3.61 -9.57 -0.71
C LEU A 76 3.84 -10.57 -1.86
N GLU A 77 4.40 -10.14 -2.99
CA GLU A 77 4.92 -11.03 -4.06
C GLU A 77 6.25 -11.68 -3.65
N THR A 78 7.14 -10.88 -3.02
CA THR A 78 8.10 -11.40 -2.03
C THR A 78 7.30 -12.08 -0.90
N LEU A 79 7.87 -12.99 -0.10
CA LEU A 79 7.08 -13.98 0.69
C LEU A 79 6.29 -14.96 -0.23
N GLY A 80 5.26 -14.51 -0.96
CA GLY A 80 4.39 -15.34 -1.81
C GLY A 80 2.90 -15.30 -1.43
N VAL A 81 2.43 -14.15 -0.94
CA VAL A 81 1.05 -13.91 -0.50
C VAL A 81 0.24 -13.32 -1.65
N ALA A 82 -0.80 -14.03 -2.09
CA ALA A 82 -1.66 -13.57 -3.16
C ALA A 82 -2.34 -12.21 -2.81
N LYS A 83 -2.37 -11.30 -3.80
CA LYS A 83 -3.16 -10.06 -3.73
C LYS A 83 -4.64 -10.44 -3.73
N LYS A 84 -5.41 -9.91 -2.77
CA LYS A 84 -6.88 -10.04 -2.67
C LYS A 84 -7.53 -8.66 -2.75
#